data_AF-A0A4V2SQL4-F1
#
_entry.id   AF-A0A4V2SQL4-F1
#
_cell.length_a   1.000
_cell.length_b   1.000
_cell.length_c   1.000
_cell.angle_alpha   90.00
_cell.angle_beta   90.00
_cell.angle_gamma   90.00
#
_symmetry.space_group_name_H-M   'P 1'
#
loop_
_entity.id
_entity.type
_entity.pdbx_description
1 polymer ?
#
loop_
_entity_poly.entity_id
_entity_poly.type
_entity_poly.pdbx_seq_one_letter_code
_entity_poly.pdbx_strand_id
1 'polypeptide(L)'
;MATASKRKTSLTLDAVALDAARELGVNISAVADAALRHAVEEARRREWLQENAEAFAAQAEWHDRNSHPLADILTSPGRASWSS
;
A
#
# COMPACT_ATOMS: atom_id res chain seq x y z
N MET A 1 -15.82 16.20 8.08
CA MET A 1 -15.11 14.91 7.98
C MET A 1 -15.93 13.87 8.71
N ALA A 2 -16.50 12.89 8.00
CA ALA A 2 -17.32 11.87 8.63
C ALA A 2 -16.44 11.02 9.56
N THR A 3 -16.70 11.08 10.86
CA THR A 3 -16.11 10.15 11.83
C THR A 3 -16.67 8.77 11.49
N ALA A 4 -15.89 7.96 10.77
CA ALA A 4 -16.28 6.58 10.49
C ALA A 4 -16.55 5.87 11.82
N SER A 5 -17.81 5.52 12.06
CA SER A 5 -18.22 4.85 13.27
C SER A 5 -17.63 3.44 13.27
N LYS A 6 -16.90 3.08 14.34
CA LYS A 6 -16.41 1.72 14.51
C LYS A 6 -17.61 0.79 14.60
N ARG A 7 -17.65 -0.23 13.74
CA ARG A 7 -18.67 -1.28 13.80
C ARG A 7 -18.15 -2.44 14.65
N LYS A 8 -18.96 -2.89 15.61
CA LYS A 8 -18.64 -4.09 16.39
C LYS A 8 -18.82 -5.31 15.49
N THR A 9 -17.79 -6.15 15.44
CA THR A 9 -17.80 -7.44 14.74
C THR A 9 -17.24 -8.50 15.68
N SER A 10 -17.82 -9.71 15.66
CA SER A 10 -17.29 -10.88 16.38
C SER A 10 -16.38 -11.68 15.46
N LEU A 11 -15.24 -12.13 15.97
CA LEU A 11 -14.28 -12.97 15.24
C LEU A 11 -13.74 -14.05 16.17
N THR A 12 -13.38 -15.19 15.60
CA THR A 12 -12.74 -16.30 16.32
C THR A 12 -11.25 -16.24 16.06
N LEU A 13 -10.45 -16.23 17.13
CA LEU A 13 -8.99 -16.24 17.10
C LEU A 13 -8.46 -17.40 17.95
N ASP A 14 -7.18 -17.68 17.79
CA ASP A 14 -6.47 -18.68 18.61
C ASP A 14 -6.57 -18.32 20.10
N ALA A 15 -6.95 -19.31 20.92
CA ALA A 15 -7.21 -19.10 22.34
C ALA A 15 -5.92 -18.78 23.10
N VAL A 16 -4.82 -19.47 22.80
CA VAL A 16 -3.52 -19.27 23.45
C VAL A 16 -3.00 -17.85 23.17
N ALA A 17 -3.15 -17.38 21.93
CA ALA A 17 -2.79 -16.02 21.56
C ALA A 17 -3.65 -14.95 22.27
N LEU A 18 -4.96 -15.20 22.43
CA LEU A 18 -5.86 -14.31 23.16
C LEU A 18 -5.50 -14.21 24.64
N ASP A 19 -5.17 -15.33 25.27
CA ASP A 19 -4.79 -15.38 26.69
C ASP A 19 -3.45 -14.66 26.89
N ALA A 20 -2.44 -14.95 26.07
CA ALA A 20 -1.15 -14.26 26.11
C ALA A 20 -1.30 -12.74 25.88
N ALA A 21 -2.15 -12.33 24.93
CA ALA A 21 -2.43 -10.91 24.70
C ALA A 21 -3.04 -10.23 25.92
N ARG A 22 -3.93 -10.92 26.66
CA ARG A 22 -4.52 -10.39 27.90
C ARG A 22 -3.49 -10.27 29.01
N GLU A 23 -2.66 -11.29 29.22
CA GLU A 23 -1.60 -11.29 30.22
C GLU A 23 -0.58 -10.18 29.98
N LEU A 24 -0.26 -9.90 28.72
CA LEU A 24 0.70 -8.88 28.30
C LEU A 24 0.09 -7.48 28.13
N GLY A 25 -1.22 -7.31 28.37
CA GLY A 25 -1.89 -6.01 28.22
C GLY A 25 -1.99 -5.51 26.77
N VAL A 26 -1.92 -6.40 25.78
CA VAL A 26 -2.04 -6.06 24.36
C VAL A 26 -3.48 -5.72 24.00
N ASN A 27 -3.66 -4.59 23.32
CA ASN A 27 -4.98 -4.17 22.85
C ASN A 27 -5.38 -4.94 21.57
N ILE A 28 -6.06 -6.07 21.77
CA ILE A 28 -6.50 -6.98 20.69
C ILE A 28 -7.29 -6.25 19.60
N SER A 29 -8.22 -5.37 19.99
CA SER A 29 -9.05 -4.63 19.03
C SER A 29 -8.22 -3.68 18.16
N ALA A 30 -7.21 -3.02 18.72
CA ALA A 30 -6.33 -2.13 17.96
C ALA A 30 -5.43 -2.92 16.99
N VAL A 31 -4.91 -4.07 17.43
CA VAL A 31 -4.10 -4.96 16.59
C VAL A 31 -4.94 -5.52 15.43
N ALA A 32 -6.13 -6.04 15.72
CA ALA A 32 -7.03 -6.58 14.71
C ALA A 32 -7.45 -5.51 13.68
N ASP A 33 -7.77 -4.29 14.14
CA ASP A 33 -8.11 -3.17 13.26
C ASP A 33 -6.94 -2.77 12.34
N ALA A 34 -5.72 -2.69 12.88
CA ALA A 34 -4.53 -2.38 12.09
C ALA A 34 -4.23 -3.47 11.05
N ALA A 35 -4.27 -4.73 11.45
CA ALA A 35 -4.04 -5.87 10.56
C ALA A 35 -5.10 -5.93 9.45
N LEU A 36 -6.38 -5.71 9.78
CA LEU A 36 -7.46 -5.70 8.80
C LEU A 36 -7.30 -4.56 7.79
N ARG A 37 -7.00 -3.34 8.25
CA ARG A 37 -6.75 -2.20 7.36
C ARG A 37 -5.60 -2.48 6.40
N HIS A 38 -4.49 -2.99 6.90
CA HIS A 38 -3.35 -3.36 6.07
C HIS A 38 -3.71 -4.41 5.02
N ALA A 39 -4.41 -5.49 5.42
CA ALA A 39 -4.84 -6.53 4.51
C ALA A 39 -5.79 -6.01 3.41
N VAL A 40 -6.70 -5.09 3.75
CA VAL A 40 -7.62 -4.47 2.78
C VAL A 40 -6.87 -3.58 1.79
N GLU A 41 -5.95 -2.72 2.26
CA GLU A 41 -5.16 -1.87 1.35
C GLU A 41 -4.29 -2.71 0.41
N GLU A 42 -3.70 -3.79 0.90
CA GLU A 42 -2.92 -4.71 0.09
C GLU A 42 -3.79 -5.44 -0.96
N ALA A 43 -4.99 -5.85 -0.59
CA ALA A 43 -5.93 -6.46 -1.53
C ALA A 43 -6.35 -5.46 -2.63
N ARG A 44 -6.68 -4.22 -2.26
CA ARG A 44 -7.00 -3.15 -3.22
C ARG A 44 -5.85 -2.84 -4.15
N ARG A 45 -4.62 -2.76 -3.61
CA ARG A 45 -3.41 -2.54 -4.40
C ARG A 45 -3.21 -3.63 -5.44
N ARG A 46 -3.40 -4.90 -5.05
CA ARG A 46 -3.31 -6.04 -5.97
C ARG A 46 -4.36 -5.98 -7.07
N GLU A 47 -5.60 -5.68 -6.72
CA GLU A 47 -6.70 -5.53 -7.68
C GLU A 47 -6.39 -4.40 -8.67
N TRP A 48 -5.98 -3.23 -8.19
CA TRP A 48 -5.60 -2.11 -9.03
C TRP A 48 -4.43 -2.44 -9.97
N LEU A 49 -3.39 -3.12 -9.48
CA LEU A 49 -2.28 -3.56 -10.34
C LEU A 49 -2.73 -4.51 -11.45
N GLN A 50 -3.67 -5.40 -11.15
CA GLN A 50 -4.22 -6.32 -12.13
C GLN A 50 -5.05 -5.58 -13.18
N GLU A 51 -5.90 -4.64 -12.77
CA GLU A 51 -6.69 -3.80 -13.68
C GLU A 51 -5.83 -2.93 -14.59
N ASN A 52 -4.69 -2.45 -14.09
CA ASN A 52 -3.80 -1.54 -14.82
C ASN A 52 -2.64 -2.25 -15.52
N ALA A 53 -2.58 -3.58 -15.47
CA ALA A 53 -1.48 -4.35 -16.04
C ALA A 53 -1.29 -4.08 -17.54
N GLU A 54 -2.38 -4.00 -18.30
CA GLU A 54 -2.33 -3.70 -19.74
C GLU A 54 -1.85 -2.27 -20.02
N ALA A 55 -2.29 -1.30 -19.21
CA ALA A 55 -1.84 0.08 -19.34
C ALA A 55 -0.34 0.22 -19.08
N PHE A 56 0.18 -0.48 -18.06
CA PHE A 56 1.62 -0.52 -17.79
C PHE A 56 2.41 -1.22 -18.90
N ALA A 57 1.88 -2.32 -19.45
CA ALA A 57 2.51 -3.01 -20.57
C ALA A 57 2.58 -2.11 -21.82
N ALA A 58 1.48 -1.43 -22.16
CA ALA A 58 1.44 -0.48 -23.27
C ALA A 58 2.40 0.70 -23.05
N GLN A 59 2.50 1.20 -21.82
CA GLN A 59 3.43 2.27 -21.47
C GLN A 59 4.89 1.80 -21.59
N ALA A 60 5.22 0.59 -21.12
CA ALA A 60 6.56 0.02 -21.25
C ALA A 60 6.95 -0.16 -22.72
N GLU A 61 6.07 -0.72 -23.55
CA GLU A 61 6.30 -0.86 -25.00
C GLU A 61 6.51 0.51 -25.67
N TRP A 62 5.76 1.53 -25.25
CA TRP A 62 5.98 2.89 -25.72
C TRP A 62 7.36 3.41 -25.32
N HIS A 63 7.82 3.20 -24.08
CA HIS A 63 9.15 3.62 -23.64
C HIS A 63 10.30 2.88 -24.34
N ASP A 64 10.13 1.61 -24.70
CA ASP A 64 11.15 0.87 -25.46
C ASP A 64 11.32 1.43 -26.88
N ARG A 65 10.21 1.91 -27.46
CA ARG A 65 10.18 2.45 -28.82
C ARG A 65 10.51 3.93 -28.92
N ASN A 66 10.40 4.67 -27.81
CA ASN A 66 10.56 6.12 -27.78
C ASN A 66 11.63 6.50 -26.77
N SER A 67 12.57 7.37 -27.14
CA SER A 67 13.55 7.92 -26.21
C SER A 67 12.86 8.49 -24.96
N HIS A 68 13.46 8.26 -23.80
CA HIS A 68 12.86 8.66 -22.52
C HIS A 68 12.47 10.15 -22.56
N PRO A 69 11.21 10.53 -22.27
CA PRO A 69 10.70 11.88 -22.49
C PRO A 69 11.41 12.96 -21.66
N LEU A 70 12.14 12.55 -20.62
CA LEU A 70 12.98 13.42 -19.79
C LEU A 70 14.49 13.23 -20.03
N ALA A 71 14.91 12.52 -21.07
CA ALA A 71 16.34 12.21 -21.32
C ALA A 71 17.21 13.48 -21.34
N ASP A 72 16.74 14.53 -21.98
CA ASP A 72 17.47 15.81 -22.09
C ASP A 72 17.59 16.53 -20.74
N ILE A 73 16.57 16.41 -19.88
CA ILE A 73 16.60 17.01 -18.54
C ILE A 73 17.49 16.20 -17.61
N LEU A 74 17.44 14.86 -17.70
CA LEU A 74 18.28 13.97 -16.88
C LEU A 74 19.78 14.09 -17.22
N THR A 75 20.10 14.47 -18.45
CA THR A 75 21.47 14.70 -18.94
C THR A 75 21.89 16.17 -18.89
N SER A 76 21.00 17.08 -18.46
CA SER A 76 21.27 18.51 -18.35
C SER A 76 22.20 18.84 -17.17
N PRO A 77 23.15 19.78 -17.32
CA PRO A 77 24.04 20.24 -16.23
C PRO A 77 23.29 20.78 -15.01
N GLY A 78 22.03 21.23 -15.19
CA GLY A 78 21.18 21.76 -14.11
C GLY A 78 20.74 20.72 -13.07
N ARG A 79 20.92 19.42 -13.30
CA ARG A 79 20.59 18.37 -12.31
C ARG A 79 21.29 18.57 -10.97
N ALA A 80 22.50 19.15 -10.98
CA ALA A 80 23.30 19.38 -9.77
C ALA A 80 22.67 20.41 -8.81
N SER A 81 21.75 21.27 -9.27
CA SER A 81 21.11 22.29 -8.43
C SER A 81 19.85 21.80 -7.71
N TRP A 82 19.37 20.58 -7.98
CA TRP A 82 18.12 20.03 -7.42
C TRP A 82 18.35 19.14 -6.20
N SER A 83 19.61 18.84 -5.87
CA SER A 83 19.99 17.99 -4.73
C SER A 83 20.34 18.78 -3.47
N SER A 84 19.88 20.03 -3.34
CA SER A 84 20.07 20.89 -2.16
C SER A 84 18.93 20.78 -1.16
#